data_AF-A0A6M0ARP1-F1
#
_entry.id   AF-A0A6M0ARP1-F1
#
_cell.length_a   1.000
_cell.length_b   1.000
_cell.length_c   1.000
_cell.angle_alpha   90.00
_cell.angle_beta   90.00
_cell.angle_gamma   90.00
#
_symmetry.space_group_name_H-M   'P 1'
#
loop_
_entity.id
_entity.type
_entity.pdbx_description
1 polymer ?
#
loop_
_entity_poly.entity_id
_entity_poly.type
_entity_poly.pdbx_seq_one_letter_code
_entity_poly.pdbx_strand_id
1 'polypeptide(L)'
;MNIKRWIGRREANWKQLDTLLQQVEKRGIKSLPAFQIKELASLYRSVSADLARARTNQVGNTLVKDLQRLTSRGYNQIYQGSRRQDWQGLGEFCRWGFPAVVQQTWSYIAIA
;
A
#
# COMPACT_ATOMS: atom_id res chain seq x y z
N MET A 1 25.05 -16.76 6.35
CA MET A 1 24.87 -15.33 6.68
C MET A 1 24.67 -15.18 8.19
N ASN A 2 25.26 -14.18 8.85
CA ASN A 2 24.92 -13.91 10.25
C ASN A 2 23.59 -13.13 10.32
N ILE A 3 22.50 -13.84 10.62
CA ILE A 3 21.13 -13.30 10.57
C ILE A 3 20.95 -12.16 11.57
N LYS A 4 21.40 -12.32 12.83
CA LYS A 4 21.26 -11.29 13.88
C LYS A 4 21.93 -9.97 13.48
N ARG A 5 23.16 -10.03 12.96
CA ARG A 5 23.89 -8.84 12.49
C ARG A 5 23.22 -8.18 11.28
N TRP A 6 22.66 -8.97 10.37
CA TRP A 6 21.92 -8.43 9.22
C TRP A 6 20.63 -7.74 9.66
N ILE A 7 19.84 -8.37 10.55
CA ILE A 7 18.61 -7.78 11.11
C ILE A 7 18.95 -6.43 11.77
N GLY A 8 19.92 -6.39 12.68
CA GLY A 8 20.27 -5.15 13.39
C GLY A 8 20.70 -4.00 12.48
N ARG A 9 21.25 -4.29 11.29
CA ARG A 9 21.60 -3.27 10.29
C ARG A 9 20.42 -2.81 9.44
N ARG A 10 19.41 -3.66 9.26
CA ARG A 10 18.26 -3.40 8.38
C ARG A 10 17.05 -2.86 9.11
N GLU A 11 16.93 -3.13 10.41
CA GLU A 11 15.79 -2.73 11.22
C GLU A 11 15.49 -1.22 11.15
N ALA A 12 16.54 -0.39 11.14
CA ALA A 12 16.38 1.06 10.99
C ALA A 12 15.66 1.44 9.68
N ASN A 13 16.03 0.81 8.56
CA ASN A 13 15.40 1.04 7.26
C ASN A 13 13.94 0.56 7.25
N TRP A 14 13.65 -0.55 7.93
CA TRP A 14 12.28 -1.07 8.04
C TRP A 14 11.38 -0.11 8.82
N LYS A 15 11.88 0.41 9.95
CA LYS A 15 11.19 1.43 10.76
C LYS A 15 10.98 2.73 9.97
N GLN A 16 11.99 3.16 9.23
CA GLN A 16 11.89 4.38 8.43
C GLN A 16 10.84 4.25 7.30
N LEU A 17 10.81 3.11 6.62
CA LEU A 17 9.77 2.82 5.63
C LEU A 17 8.38 2.82 6.28
N ASP A 18 8.24 2.18 7.45
CA ASP A 18 6.97 2.16 8.18
C ASP A 18 6.47 3.57 8.52
N THR A 19 7.34 4.43 9.03
CA THR A 19 7.02 5.83 9.36
C THR A 19 6.53 6.60 8.14
N LEU A 20 7.24 6.52 7.00
CA LEU A 20 6.83 7.18 5.77
C LEU A 20 5.49 6.63 5.26
N LEU A 21 5.28 5.31 5.32
CA LEU A 21 4.02 4.68 4.93
C LEU A 21 2.85 5.14 5.81
N GLN A 22 3.05 5.23 7.14
CA GLN A 22 2.01 5.73 8.04
C GLN A 22 1.59 7.17 7.72
N GLN A 23 2.55 8.04 7.36
CA GLN A 23 2.25 9.41 6.95
C GLN A 23 1.46 9.44 5.64
N VAL A 24 1.91 8.66 4.65
CA VAL A 24 1.27 8.59 3.32
C VAL A 24 -0.13 7.98 3.40
N GLU A 25 -0.35 6.95 4.22
CA GLU A 25 -1.66 6.33 4.38
C GLU A 25 -2.68 7.28 5.02
N LYS A 26 -2.24 8.13 5.95
CA LYS A 26 -3.11 9.11 6.61
C LYS A 26 -3.37 10.35 5.74
N ARG A 27 -2.32 10.89 5.12
CA ARG A 27 -2.35 12.22 4.49
C ARG A 27 -2.21 12.20 2.97
N GLY A 28 -1.99 11.03 2.38
CA GLY A 28 -1.73 10.84 0.95
C GLY A 28 -0.27 11.09 0.59
N ILE A 29 0.16 10.57 -0.57
CA ILE A 29 1.56 10.65 -1.02
C ILE A 29 2.03 12.09 -1.28
N LYS A 30 1.10 12.98 -1.64
CA LYS A 30 1.35 14.41 -1.86
C LYS A 30 1.72 15.17 -0.56
N SER A 31 1.55 14.55 0.60
CA SER A 31 1.97 15.12 1.88
C SER A 31 3.48 14.98 2.15
N LEU A 32 4.18 14.17 1.36
CA LEU A 32 5.63 14.03 1.44
C LEU A 32 6.31 15.00 0.48
N PRO A 33 7.43 15.64 0.89
CA PRO A 33 8.28 16.37 -0.05
C PRO A 33 8.94 15.39 -1.03
N ALA A 34 9.33 15.90 -2.21
CA ALA A 34 9.85 15.08 -3.30
C ALA A 34 11.04 14.17 -2.90
N PHE A 35 11.90 14.63 -2.00
CA PHE A 35 13.02 13.82 -1.52
C PHE A 35 12.56 12.61 -0.69
N GLN A 36 11.52 12.77 0.14
CA GLN A 36 10.94 11.67 0.92
C GLN A 36 10.16 10.69 0.05
N ILE A 37 9.57 11.15 -1.06
CA ILE A 37 8.95 10.25 -2.05
C ILE A 37 10.00 9.36 -2.70
N LYS A 38 11.15 9.94 -3.11
CA LYS A 38 12.29 9.17 -3.64
C LYS A 38 12.82 8.20 -2.60
N GLU A 39 12.95 8.64 -1.35
CA GLU A 39 13.39 7.81 -0.23
C GLU A 39 12.44 6.64 0.04
N LEU A 40 11.12 6.88 0.10
CA LEU A 40 10.09 5.86 0.22
C LEU A 40 10.26 4.78 -0.86
N ALA A 41 10.42 5.18 -2.13
CA ALA A 41 10.57 4.27 -3.25
C ALA A 41 11.89 3.49 -3.20
N SER A 42 12.96 4.10 -2.69
CA SER A 42 14.25 3.44 -2.47
C SER A 42 14.17 2.40 -1.35
N LEU A 43 13.62 2.79 -0.21
CA LEU A 43 13.39 1.92 0.95
C LEU A 43 12.50 0.75 0.58
N TYR A 44 11.39 0.97 -0.15
CA TYR A 44 10.52 -0.10 -0.62
C TYR A 44 11.28 -1.18 -1.41
N ARG A 45 12.15 -0.79 -2.36
CA ARG A 45 12.98 -1.74 -3.13
C ARG A 45 13.94 -2.49 -2.21
N SER A 46 14.61 -1.79 -1.29
CA SER A 46 15.51 -2.40 -0.30
C SER A 46 14.79 -3.42 0.58
N VAL A 47 13.62 -3.09 1.11
CA VAL A 47 12.84 -3.98 1.99
C VAL A 47 12.27 -5.17 1.21
N SER A 48 11.92 -4.99 -0.05
CA SER A 48 11.52 -6.10 -0.94
C SER A 48 12.68 -7.09 -1.15
N ALA A 49 13.90 -6.60 -1.32
CA ALA A 49 15.09 -7.44 -1.38
C ALA A 49 15.37 -8.15 -0.03
N ASP A 50 15.16 -7.46 1.09
CA ASP A 50 15.28 -8.04 2.44
C ASP A 50 14.23 -9.14 2.66
N LEU A 51 13.00 -8.99 2.17
CA LEU A 51 11.96 -10.02 2.21
C LEU A 51 12.37 -11.26 1.40
N ALA A 52 12.85 -11.07 0.16
CA ALA A 52 13.33 -12.17 -0.68
C ALA A 52 14.49 -12.91 0.01
N ARG A 53 15.42 -12.17 0.62
CA ARG A 53 16.53 -12.72 1.40
C ARG A 53 16.02 -13.49 2.63
N ALA A 54 15.06 -12.95 3.38
CA ALA A 54 14.48 -13.60 4.55
C ALA A 54 13.82 -14.93 4.18
N ARG A 55 13.04 -14.97 3.09
CA ARG A 55 12.43 -16.21 2.58
C ARG A 55 13.47 -17.23 2.13
N THR A 56 14.48 -16.79 1.36
CA THR A 56 15.55 -17.67 0.85
C THR A 56 16.34 -18.33 1.98
N ASN A 57 16.62 -17.58 3.04
CA ASN A 57 17.36 -18.08 4.20
C ASN A 57 16.45 -18.69 5.28
N GLN A 58 15.16 -18.88 4.99
CA GLN A 58 14.15 -19.40 5.92
C GLN A 58 14.19 -18.73 7.30
N VAL A 59 14.40 -17.40 7.31
CA VAL A 59 14.39 -16.61 8.53
C VAL A 59 12.98 -16.67 9.13
N GLY A 60 12.90 -16.72 10.46
CA GLY A 60 11.66 -17.00 11.19
C GLY A 60 10.39 -16.32 10.65
N ASN A 61 9.28 -17.05 10.72
CA ASN A 61 8.00 -16.70 10.08
C ASN A 61 7.48 -15.30 10.43
N THR A 62 7.69 -14.85 11.68
CA THR A 62 7.27 -13.52 12.13
C THR A 62 7.93 -12.41 11.31
N LEU A 63 9.25 -12.47 11.12
CA LEU A 63 9.97 -11.46 10.36
C LEU A 63 9.53 -11.43 8.90
N VAL A 64 9.36 -12.61 8.29
CA VAL A 64 8.89 -12.71 6.90
C VAL A 64 7.51 -12.06 6.75
N LYS A 65 6.59 -12.30 7.69
CA LYS A 65 5.26 -11.67 7.69
C LYS A 65 5.33 -10.15 7.86
N ASP A 66 6.19 -9.66 8.73
CA ASP A 66 6.35 -8.22 8.93
C ASP A 66 6.91 -7.52 7.69
N LEU A 67 7.96 -8.08 7.08
CA LEU A 67 8.52 -7.55 5.83
C LEU A 67 7.52 -7.63 4.69
N GLN A 68 6.76 -8.73 4.60
CA GLN A 68 5.68 -8.88 3.62
C GLN A 68 4.64 -7.77 3.79
N ARG A 69 4.17 -7.52 5.02
CA ARG A 69 3.21 -6.44 5.30
C ARG A 69 3.74 -5.06 4.90
N LEU A 70 5.01 -4.74 5.19
CA LEU A 70 5.63 -3.49 4.77
C LEU A 70 5.68 -3.36 3.24
N THR A 71 6.13 -4.40 2.55
CA THR A 71 6.22 -4.39 1.07
C THR A 71 4.85 -4.30 0.41
N SER A 72 3.83 -4.99 0.92
CA SER A 72 2.46 -4.87 0.42
C SER A 72 1.91 -3.44 0.58
N ARG A 73 2.13 -2.81 1.74
CA ARG A 73 1.75 -1.40 1.95
C ARG A 73 2.48 -0.46 1.01
N GLY A 74 3.79 -0.66 0.84
CA GLY A 74 4.59 0.11 -0.13
C GLY A 74 4.11 -0.02 -1.57
N TYR A 75 3.78 -1.24 -2.01
CA TYR A 75 3.23 -1.48 -3.35
C TYR A 75 1.94 -0.68 -3.58
N ASN A 76 1.03 -0.69 -2.60
CA ASN A 76 -0.22 0.06 -2.72
C ASN A 76 0.04 1.57 -2.88
N GLN A 77 0.99 2.14 -2.14
CA GLN A 77 1.27 3.58 -2.23
C GLN A 77 2.00 3.97 -3.52
N ILE A 78 2.89 3.11 -4.03
CA ILE A 78 3.71 3.44 -5.22
C ILE A 78 2.95 3.17 -6.51
N TYR A 79 2.18 2.07 -6.58
CA TYR A 79 1.63 1.58 -7.85
C TYR A 79 0.09 1.60 -7.92
N GLN A 80 -0.62 1.41 -6.80
CA GLN A 80 -2.10 1.35 -6.85
C GLN A 80 -2.76 2.74 -6.77
N GLY A 81 -2.00 3.79 -6.51
CA GLY A 81 -2.56 5.13 -6.34
C GLY A 81 -3.42 5.27 -5.08
N SER A 82 -3.77 6.51 -4.74
CA SER A 82 -4.58 6.78 -3.55
C SER A 82 -6.02 6.33 -3.79
N ARG A 83 -6.46 5.22 -3.16
CA ARG A 83 -7.88 4.79 -3.04
C ARG A 83 -8.85 5.89 -2.58
N ARG A 84 -8.33 7.03 -2.11
CA ARG A 84 -9.12 8.24 -1.86
C ARG A 84 -9.88 8.71 -3.12
N GLN A 85 -9.33 8.43 -4.31
CA GLN A 85 -9.99 8.71 -5.59
C GLN A 85 -11.20 7.78 -5.82
N ASP A 86 -11.16 6.54 -5.32
CA ASP A 86 -12.28 5.61 -5.42
C ASP A 86 -13.49 6.06 -4.59
N TRP A 87 -13.28 6.69 -3.42
CA TRP A 87 -14.38 7.22 -2.61
C TRP A 87 -15.09 8.42 -3.25
N GLN A 88 -14.36 9.25 -4.01
CA GLN A 88 -14.97 10.30 -4.82
C GLN A 88 -15.79 9.68 -5.96
N GLY A 89 -15.24 8.68 -6.64
CA GLY A 89 -15.96 7.92 -7.68
C GLY A 89 -17.19 7.19 -7.15
N LEU A 90 -17.16 6.67 -5.92
CA LEU A 90 -18.31 6.05 -5.28
C LEU A 90 -19.42 7.08 -4.98
N GLY A 91 -19.03 8.29 -4.56
CA GLY A 91 -19.97 9.40 -4.33
C GLY A 91 -20.64 9.87 -5.63
N GLU A 92 -19.88 10.01 -6.72
CA GLU A 92 -20.42 10.30 -8.05
C GLU A 92 -21.28 9.17 -8.58
N PHE A 93 -20.87 7.92 -8.38
CA PHE A 93 -21.67 6.76 -8.75
C PHE A 93 -23.00 6.76 -8.00
N CYS A 94 -23.03 6.90 -6.67
CA CYS A 94 -24.30 6.93 -5.94
C CYS A 94 -25.19 8.11 -6.34
N ARG A 95 -24.61 9.27 -6.69
CA ARG A 95 -25.37 10.48 -7.03
C ARG A 95 -25.86 10.51 -8.48
N TRP A 96 -25.08 9.97 -9.42
CA TRP A 96 -25.34 10.10 -10.85
C TRP A 96 -25.39 8.74 -11.56
N GLY A 97 -24.50 7.82 -11.24
CA GLY A 97 -24.44 6.49 -11.87
C GLY A 97 -25.62 5.58 -11.48
N PHE A 98 -25.87 5.43 -10.18
CA PHE A 98 -26.94 4.58 -9.63
C PHE A 98 -28.33 5.00 -10.12
N PRO A 99 -28.77 6.28 -9.99
CA PRO A 99 -30.08 6.68 -10.50
C PRO A 99 -30.21 6.52 -12.02
N ALA A 100 -29.13 6.74 -12.79
CA ALA A 100 -29.16 6.53 -14.25
C ALA A 100 -29.38 5.05 -14.62
N VAL A 101 -28.70 4.13 -13.93
CA VAL A 101 -28.87 2.68 -14.15
C VAL A 101 -30.27 2.22 -13.75
N VAL A 102 -30.81 2.74 -12.63
CA VAL A 102 -32.19 2.44 -12.20
C VAL A 102 -33.20 2.93 -13.22
N GLN A 103 -33.04 4.15 -13.77
CA GLN A 103 -33.93 4.68 -14.81
C GLN A 103 -33.88 3.83 -16.09
N GLN A 104 -32.70 3.39 -16.51
CA GLN A 104 -32.54 2.59 -17.72
C GLN A 104 -33.11 1.18 -17.58
N THR A 105 -33.12 0.63 -16.37
CA THR A 105 -33.57 -0.75 -16.08
C THR A 105 -34.96 -0.79 -15.45
N TRP A 106 -35.65 0.34 -15.39
CA TRP A 106 -36.89 0.51 -14.62
C TRP A 106 -38.00 -0.46 -15.04
N SER A 107 -38.10 -0.78 -16.34
CA SER A 107 -39.07 -1.74 -16.88
C SER A 107 -38.84 -3.17 -16.37
N TYR A 108 -37.60 -3.58 -16.09
CA TYR A 108 -37.31 -4.89 -15.51
C TYR A 108 -37.50 -4.90 -14.00
N ILE A 109 -37.27 -3.78 -13.32
CA ILE A 109 -37.49 -3.62 -11.87
C ILE A 109 -38.98 -3.57 -11.55
N ALA A 110 -39.80 -2.93 -12.39
CA ALA A 110 -41.23 -2.74 -12.16
C ALA A 110 -42.08 -4.01 -12.38
N ILE A 111 -41.52 -5.03 -13.04
CA ILE A 111 -42.19 -6.31 -13.34
C ILE A 111 -41.80 -7.43 -12.34
N ALA A 112 -40.81 -7.17 -11.47
CA ALA A 112 -40.39 -8.07 -10.39
C ALA A 112 -41.13 -7.76 -9.07
#